data_AF-A0A183IBE3-F1
#
_entry.id   AF-A0A183IBE3-F1
#
_cell.length_a   1.000
_cell.length_b   1.000
_cell.length_c   1.000
_cell.angle_alpha   90.00
_cell.angle_beta   90.00
_cell.angle_gamma   90.00
#
_symmetry.space_group_name_H-M   'P 1'
#
loop_
_entity.id
_entity.type
_entity.pdbx_description
1 polymer ?
#
loop_
_entity_poly.entity_id
_entity_poly.type
_entity_poly.pdbx_seq_one_letter_code
_entity_poly.pdbx_strand_id
1 'polypeptide(L)'
;MDLAGSASASPSSSRGPTARRKATMYRKFTVEQLGPYYNSIPDVMNAVGSFGKYQIFCCFVLSYSSVLWTADYAFVYQNCSTLTPVNVQFFTVMEEFKLICARKFYFLWLFTGYLCGHLLGCCLGGLSADLFGRLSGFFATLTIGLVSNVMSIASRNWTAFIAFQIVNGIAMGKMEVNSLTLFIEFTEESFRLVPIAVFQSGVAFLVVSLIAFLTVQWRYYFIFVGLISAPLMYLHLVFRESPRWLLVRGNADKAAEVLSEIASDRWNKKNLTIVPAQLLVARNRIRRSSSLINAVKSSRRVLFLFVQILSSFKWSMVNNFLLATMGNRLVGIHFHLLINGLVRVLVPIVVITAFYKVEW
;
A
#
# COMPACT_ATOMS: atom_id res chain seq x y z
N MET A 1 -23.01 -8.15 77.95
CA MET A 1 -23.94 -7.43 77.05
C MET A 1 -23.08 -6.79 75.98
N ASP A 2 -22.77 -7.55 74.94
CA ASP A 2 -22.01 -7.10 73.78
C ASP A 2 -22.97 -6.96 72.60
N LEU A 3 -23.18 -5.75 72.11
CA LEU A 3 -23.64 -5.52 70.73
C LEU A 3 -23.18 -4.13 70.24
N ALA A 4 -22.28 -4.19 69.24
CA ALA A 4 -22.23 -3.43 67.99
C ALA A 4 -22.38 -1.90 67.98
N GLY A 5 -21.40 -1.22 67.37
CA GLY A 5 -21.61 0.12 66.81
C GLY A 5 -20.39 0.80 66.18
N SER A 6 -20.44 0.95 64.85
CA SER A 6 -19.95 2.09 64.06
C SER A 6 -18.62 1.99 63.25
N ALA A 7 -18.84 1.84 61.94
CA ALA A 7 -18.37 2.70 60.85
C ALA A 7 -16.86 2.75 60.50
N SER A 8 -16.46 1.91 59.54
CA SER A 8 -15.28 2.13 58.70
C SER A 8 -15.60 3.11 57.56
N ALA A 9 -15.11 4.35 57.66
CA ALA A 9 -15.14 5.34 56.58
C ALA A 9 -13.88 5.23 55.69
N SER A 10 -14.12 5.17 54.38
CA SER A 10 -13.12 5.24 53.30
C SER A 10 -12.34 6.57 53.29
N PRO A 11 -11.04 6.60 52.91
CA PRO A 11 -10.33 7.85 52.71
C PRO A 11 -10.73 8.47 51.36
N SER A 12 -11.47 9.57 51.44
CA SER A 12 -11.83 10.43 50.31
C SER A 12 -10.59 11.21 49.82
N SER A 13 -10.30 11.12 48.52
CA SER A 13 -9.17 11.78 47.88
C SER A 13 -9.44 13.26 47.64
N SER A 14 -9.17 14.12 48.62
CA SER A 14 -9.14 15.58 48.45
C SER A 14 -7.76 16.04 47.98
N ARG A 15 -7.49 15.99 46.67
CA ARG A 15 -6.30 16.66 46.10
C ARG A 15 -6.50 18.18 46.22
N GLY A 16 -5.91 18.78 47.25
CA GLY A 16 -6.02 20.20 47.56
C GLY A 16 -5.50 21.15 46.45
N PRO A 17 -5.93 22.42 46.45
CA PRO A 17 -5.61 23.42 45.41
C PRO A 17 -4.11 23.66 45.21
N THR A 18 -3.29 23.48 46.24
CA THR A 18 -1.82 23.57 46.21
C THR A 18 -1.16 22.46 45.40
N ALA A 19 -1.66 21.21 45.48
CA ALA A 19 -1.19 20.09 44.68
C ALA A 19 -1.53 20.30 43.19
N ARG A 20 -2.72 20.84 42.92
CA ARG A 20 -3.18 21.19 41.56
C ARG A 20 -2.31 22.30 40.95
N ARG A 21 -1.94 23.32 41.74
CA ARG A 21 -1.08 24.43 41.31
C ARG A 21 0.36 23.97 41.03
N LYS A 22 0.95 23.12 41.88
CA LYS A 22 2.28 22.52 41.66
C LYS A 22 2.31 21.64 40.39
N ALA A 23 1.30 20.80 40.19
CA ALA A 23 1.19 19.97 38.97
C ALA A 23 1.06 20.83 37.69
N THR A 24 0.34 21.95 37.77
CA THR A 24 0.18 22.87 36.63
C THR A 24 1.49 23.60 36.31
N MET A 25 2.27 23.98 37.33
CA MET A 25 3.57 24.63 37.17
C MET A 25 4.62 23.67 36.60
N TYR A 26 4.72 22.44 37.14
CA TYR A 26 5.58 21.38 36.58
C TYR A 26 5.22 21.08 35.12
N ARG A 27 3.93 21.00 34.81
CA ARG A 27 3.47 20.80 33.43
C ARG A 27 3.88 21.95 32.50
N LYS A 28 3.79 23.21 32.94
CA LYS A 28 4.26 24.36 32.16
C LYS A 28 5.77 24.32 31.92
N PHE A 29 6.55 24.08 32.98
CA PHE A 29 8.02 23.98 32.90
C PHE A 29 8.48 22.83 31.98
N THR A 30 7.79 21.69 32.06
CA THR A 30 8.08 20.53 31.19
C THR A 30 7.73 20.83 29.73
N VAL A 31 6.64 21.55 29.45
CA VAL A 31 6.26 21.97 28.09
C VAL A 31 7.21 23.04 27.54
N GLU A 32 7.76 23.91 28.40
CA GLU A 32 8.81 24.87 28.02
C GLU A 32 10.13 24.17 27.65
N GLN A 33 10.49 23.07 28.31
CA GLN A 33 11.71 22.31 28.00
C GLN A 33 11.56 21.29 26.85
N LEU A 34 10.41 20.61 26.74
CA LEU A 34 10.19 19.52 25.80
C LEU A 34 9.26 19.89 24.62
N GLY A 35 8.70 21.09 24.56
CA GLY A 35 7.70 21.46 23.55
C GLY A 35 6.32 20.81 23.79
N PRO A 36 5.35 20.99 22.87
CA PRO A 36 4.00 20.47 23.03
C PRO A 36 3.95 18.93 22.92
N TYR A 37 3.13 18.30 23.77
CA TYR A 37 2.79 16.87 23.64
C TYR A 37 1.81 16.65 22.49
N TYR A 38 2.04 15.62 21.69
CA TYR A 38 1.16 15.27 20.58
C TYR A 38 0.09 14.26 21.02
N ASN A 39 -1.17 14.61 20.81
CA ASN A 39 -2.30 13.78 21.20
C ASN A 39 -2.58 12.68 20.17
N SER A 40 -2.25 12.91 18.91
CA SER A 40 -2.46 11.98 17.81
C SER A 40 -1.31 12.06 16.79
N ILE A 41 -1.13 11.00 15.98
CA ILE A 41 -0.13 11.00 14.90
C ILE A 41 -0.41 12.07 13.84
N PRO A 42 -1.67 12.32 13.41
CA PRO A 42 -1.98 13.44 12.52
C PRO A 42 -1.44 14.79 13.02
N ASP A 43 -1.52 15.07 14.33
CA ASP A 43 -0.97 16.31 14.91
C ASP A 43 0.55 16.40 14.72
N VAL A 44 1.25 15.27 14.88
CA VAL A 44 2.70 15.20 14.65
C VAL A 44 3.01 15.40 13.18
N MET A 45 2.27 14.74 12.29
CA MET A 45 2.49 14.83 10.85
C MET A 45 2.26 16.26 10.33
N ASN A 46 1.27 16.96 10.86
CA ASN A 46 1.04 18.37 10.56
C ASN A 46 2.24 19.25 10.99
N ALA A 47 2.79 19.00 12.19
CA ALA A 47 3.99 19.71 12.68
C ALA A 47 5.27 19.40 11.86
N VAL A 48 5.45 18.15 11.43
CA VAL A 48 6.57 17.69 10.60
C VAL A 48 6.45 18.17 9.14
N GLY A 49 5.26 18.62 8.75
CA GLY A 49 4.91 19.06 7.40
C GLY A 49 3.83 18.16 6.80
N SER A 50 2.64 18.72 6.61
CA SER A 50 1.43 18.06 6.12
C SER A 50 1.65 17.24 4.84
N PHE A 51 2.39 17.81 3.88
CA PHE A 51 2.78 17.15 2.63
C PHE A 51 4.07 17.77 2.07
N GLY A 52 5.23 17.15 2.34
CA GLY A 52 6.54 17.64 1.92
C GLY A 52 7.26 16.69 0.95
N LYS A 53 8.57 16.88 0.78
CA LYS A 53 9.36 16.12 -0.21
C LYS A 53 9.40 14.63 0.08
N TYR A 54 9.36 14.25 1.36
CA TYR A 54 9.33 12.84 1.74
C TYR A 54 8.05 12.16 1.26
N GLN A 55 6.88 12.81 1.42
CA GLN A 55 5.60 12.27 0.94
C GLN A 55 5.54 12.18 -0.60
N ILE A 56 6.16 13.13 -1.31
CA ILE A 56 6.30 13.05 -2.77
C ILE A 56 7.20 11.87 -3.16
N PHE A 57 8.34 11.70 -2.50
CA PHE A 57 9.22 10.55 -2.69
C PHE A 57 8.49 9.23 -2.42
N CYS A 58 7.70 9.15 -1.34
CA CYS A 58 6.81 8.03 -1.04
C CYS A 58 5.84 7.72 -2.20
N CYS A 59 5.16 8.73 -2.74
CA CYS A 59 4.26 8.55 -3.89
C CYS A 59 5.00 8.04 -5.14
N PHE A 60 6.23 8.52 -5.39
CA PHE A 60 7.05 8.01 -6.48
C PHE A 60 7.40 6.53 -6.28
N VAL A 61 7.85 6.15 -5.09
CA VAL A 61 8.15 4.75 -4.74
C VAL A 61 6.91 3.87 -4.91
N LEU A 62 5.75 4.35 -4.45
CA LEU A 62 4.49 3.63 -4.60
C LEU A 62 4.15 3.38 -6.07
N SER A 63 4.19 4.43 -6.89
CA SER A 63 3.91 4.35 -8.32
C SER A 63 4.90 3.43 -9.02
N TYR A 64 6.18 3.51 -8.68
CA TYR A 64 7.22 2.66 -9.26
C TYR A 64 7.01 1.19 -8.88
N SER A 65 6.65 0.94 -7.62
CA SER A 65 6.37 -0.42 -7.12
C SER A 65 5.20 -1.09 -7.82
N SER A 66 4.26 -0.30 -8.34
CA SER A 66 3.11 -0.83 -9.06
C SER A 66 3.41 -1.42 -10.44
N VAL A 67 4.61 -1.16 -11.00
CA VAL A 67 5.03 -1.72 -12.29
C VAL A 67 5.05 -3.25 -12.25
N LEU A 68 5.51 -3.84 -11.15
CA LEU A 68 5.67 -5.29 -11.05
C LEU A 68 4.32 -6.04 -11.08
N TRP A 69 3.31 -5.57 -10.34
CA TRP A 69 2.00 -6.23 -10.33
C TRP A 69 1.10 -5.83 -11.50
N THR A 70 1.32 -4.66 -12.13
CA THR A 70 0.55 -4.27 -13.32
C THR A 70 0.97 -5.07 -14.56
N ALA A 71 2.18 -5.63 -14.56
CA ALA A 71 2.68 -6.41 -15.67
C ALA A 71 1.89 -7.70 -15.93
N ASP A 72 1.36 -8.31 -14.87
CA ASP A 72 0.55 -9.52 -14.94
C ASP A 72 -0.84 -9.29 -15.58
N TYR A 73 -1.26 -8.04 -15.82
CA TYR A 73 -2.50 -7.77 -16.58
C TYR A 73 -2.31 -7.93 -18.10
N ALA A 74 -1.08 -8.12 -18.58
CA ALA A 74 -0.77 -8.21 -20.00
C ALA A 74 -0.89 -9.63 -20.59
N PHE A 75 -1.43 -10.63 -19.87
CA PHE A 75 -1.64 -11.97 -20.44
C PHE A 75 -2.70 -11.91 -21.55
N VAL A 76 -2.24 -11.86 -22.80
CA VAL A 76 -3.10 -11.78 -23.98
C VAL A 76 -3.72 -13.15 -24.29
N TYR A 77 -5.00 -13.12 -24.67
CA TYR A 77 -5.68 -14.19 -25.38
C TYR A 77 -5.91 -13.75 -26.83
N GLN A 78 -5.55 -14.60 -27.81
CA GLN A 78 -5.85 -14.37 -29.22
C GLN A 78 -7.07 -15.19 -29.64
N ASN A 79 -8.01 -14.54 -30.32
CA ASN A 79 -9.25 -15.17 -30.77
C ASN A 79 -8.99 -16.03 -32.03
N CYS A 80 -9.42 -17.29 -32.00
CA CYS A 80 -9.14 -18.29 -33.03
C CYS A 80 -9.96 -18.19 -34.33
N SER A 81 -10.65 -17.08 -34.57
CA SER A 81 -11.61 -17.00 -35.69
C SER A 81 -10.96 -16.76 -37.06
N THR A 82 -9.66 -16.50 -37.16
CA THR A 82 -8.98 -16.32 -38.46
C THR A 82 -7.50 -16.66 -38.33
N LEU A 83 -7.13 -17.89 -38.71
CA LEU A 83 -5.75 -18.33 -38.94
C LEU A 83 -5.21 -17.76 -40.28
N THR A 84 -5.39 -16.47 -40.52
CA THR A 84 -4.51 -15.77 -41.45
C THR A 84 -3.34 -15.24 -40.64
N PRO A 85 -2.12 -15.17 -41.19
CA PRO A 85 -0.98 -14.55 -40.54
C PRO A 85 -1.23 -13.04 -40.43
N VAL A 86 -2.12 -12.65 -39.51
CA VAL A 86 -2.26 -11.27 -39.06
C VAL A 86 -1.04 -11.03 -38.21
N ASN A 87 -0.13 -10.17 -38.67
CA ASN A 87 1.06 -9.68 -37.99
C ASN A 87 0.93 -9.78 -36.46
N VAL A 88 1.50 -10.83 -35.86
CA VAL A 88 1.39 -11.06 -34.43
C VAL A 88 2.26 -9.99 -33.77
N GLN A 89 1.63 -8.92 -33.28
CA GLN A 89 2.34 -7.79 -32.68
C GLN A 89 3.12 -8.20 -31.42
N PHE A 90 2.76 -9.33 -30.79
CA PHE A 90 3.38 -9.84 -29.56
C PHE A 90 3.22 -11.37 -29.42
N PHE A 91 4.33 -12.10 -29.27
CA PHE A 91 4.36 -13.55 -29.03
C PHE A 91 4.05 -13.87 -27.56
N THR A 92 2.92 -14.54 -27.35
CA THR A 92 2.30 -14.74 -26.05
C THR A 92 2.72 -16.05 -25.37
N VAL A 93 2.50 -16.13 -24.06
CA VAL A 93 2.65 -17.36 -23.27
C VAL A 93 1.81 -18.50 -23.86
N MET A 94 0.58 -18.20 -24.30
CA MET A 94 -0.35 -19.21 -24.83
C MET A 94 0.14 -19.81 -26.15
N GLU A 95 0.80 -19.01 -26.98
CA GLU A 95 1.40 -19.48 -28.22
C GLU A 95 2.63 -20.37 -27.96
N GLU A 96 3.50 -20.00 -27.01
CA GLU A 96 4.68 -20.80 -26.67
C GLU A 96 4.30 -22.20 -26.17
N PHE A 97 3.32 -22.30 -25.28
CA PHE A 97 2.84 -23.57 -24.76
C PHE A 97 1.85 -24.29 -25.70
N LYS A 98 1.57 -23.73 -26.89
CA LYS A 98 0.63 -24.28 -27.89
C LYS A 98 -0.78 -24.51 -27.32
N LEU A 99 -1.26 -23.59 -26.48
CA LEU A 99 -2.54 -23.68 -25.75
C LEU A 99 -3.68 -22.90 -26.44
N ILE A 100 -3.66 -22.86 -27.77
CA ILE A 100 -4.57 -22.06 -28.58
C ILE A 100 -5.88 -22.85 -28.87
N CYS A 101 -7.01 -22.15 -29.00
CA CYS A 101 -8.35 -22.66 -29.37
C CYS A 101 -8.97 -23.74 -28.46
N ALA A 102 -8.65 -25.02 -28.67
CA ALA A 102 -9.27 -26.16 -27.98
C ALA A 102 -8.91 -26.21 -26.48
N ARG A 103 -7.81 -25.54 -26.11
CA ARG A 103 -7.26 -25.48 -24.75
C ARG A 103 -7.48 -24.13 -24.07
N LYS A 104 -8.48 -23.34 -24.48
CA LYS A 104 -8.82 -22.03 -23.89
C LYS A 104 -9.02 -22.04 -22.36
N PHE A 105 -9.45 -23.17 -21.79
CA PHE A 105 -9.62 -23.32 -20.35
C PHE A 105 -8.30 -23.16 -19.57
N TYR A 106 -7.15 -23.46 -20.17
CA TYR A 106 -5.85 -23.31 -19.52
C TYR A 106 -5.52 -21.84 -19.22
N PHE A 107 -5.92 -20.91 -20.09
CA PHE A 107 -5.83 -19.49 -19.80
C PHE A 107 -6.65 -19.11 -18.56
N LEU A 108 -7.87 -19.64 -18.45
CA LEU A 108 -8.73 -19.40 -17.30
C LEU A 108 -8.11 -19.94 -16.00
N TRP A 109 -7.45 -21.11 -16.05
CA TRP A 109 -6.74 -21.66 -14.90
C TRP A 109 -5.56 -20.78 -14.47
N LEU A 110 -4.75 -20.28 -15.41
CA LEU A 110 -3.67 -19.35 -15.12
C LEU A 110 -4.20 -18.06 -14.47
N PHE A 111 -5.20 -17.44 -15.10
CA PHE A 111 -5.78 -16.18 -14.63
C PHE A 111 -6.44 -16.33 -13.25
N THR A 112 -7.25 -17.38 -13.07
CA THR A 112 -7.92 -17.67 -11.80
C THR A 112 -6.90 -18.04 -10.73
N GLY A 113 -5.87 -18.84 -11.06
CA GLY A 113 -4.80 -19.21 -10.14
C GLY A 113 -4.05 -17.99 -9.62
N TYR A 114 -3.64 -17.09 -10.53
CA TYR A 114 -3.02 -15.82 -10.16
C TYR A 114 -3.92 -14.98 -9.26
N LEU A 115 -5.20 -14.81 -9.62
CA LEU A 115 -6.16 -14.02 -8.83
C LEU A 115 -6.44 -14.62 -7.45
N CYS A 116 -6.55 -15.95 -7.34
CA CYS A 116 -6.69 -16.64 -6.06
C CYS A 116 -5.43 -16.47 -5.20
N GLY A 117 -4.25 -16.56 -5.81
CA GLY A 117 -2.99 -16.25 -5.15
C GLY A 117 -2.97 -14.81 -4.64
N HIS A 118 -3.35 -13.86 -5.48
CA HIS A 118 -3.43 -12.45 -5.14
C HIS A 118 -4.39 -12.16 -3.98
N LEU A 119 -5.60 -12.74 -4.01
CA LEU A 119 -6.56 -12.65 -2.91
C LEU A 119 -5.94 -13.17 -1.59
N LEU A 120 -5.30 -14.34 -1.64
CA LEU A 120 -4.63 -14.91 -0.48
C LEU A 120 -3.51 -13.98 0.03
N GLY A 121 -2.73 -13.41 -0.90
CA GLY A 121 -1.71 -12.39 -0.63
C GLY A 121 -2.27 -11.19 0.14
N CYS A 122 -3.39 -10.63 -0.32
CA CYS A 122 -4.05 -9.50 0.35
C CYS A 122 -4.51 -9.84 1.77
N CYS A 123 -5.08 -11.02 1.99
CA CYS A 123 -5.48 -11.49 3.31
C CYS A 123 -4.27 -11.65 4.26
N LEU A 124 -3.16 -12.20 3.74
CA LEU A 124 -1.92 -12.37 4.51
C LEU A 124 -1.19 -11.04 4.72
N GLY A 125 -1.37 -10.07 3.83
CA GLY A 125 -0.80 -8.71 3.90
C GLY A 125 -1.11 -8.01 5.20
N GLY A 126 -2.39 -7.83 5.51
CA GLY A 126 -2.80 -7.13 6.74
C GLY A 126 -2.21 -7.76 8.01
N LEU A 127 -2.33 -9.09 8.14
CA LEU A 127 -1.81 -9.82 9.31
C LEU A 127 -0.29 -9.73 9.41
N SER A 128 0.43 -9.96 8.31
CA SER A 128 1.88 -9.94 8.32
C SER A 128 2.46 -8.55 8.51
N ALA A 129 1.81 -7.50 7.99
CA ALA A 129 2.22 -6.11 8.15
C ALA A 129 2.14 -5.65 9.61
N ASP A 130 1.13 -6.11 10.35
CA ASP A 130 0.98 -5.79 11.76
C ASP A 130 2.00 -6.53 12.63
N LEU A 131 2.39 -7.75 12.25
CA LEU A 131 3.37 -8.56 12.98
C LEU A 131 4.83 -8.17 12.70
N PHE A 132 5.21 -8.11 11.42
CA PHE A 132 6.61 -7.98 10.98
C PHE A 132 7.02 -6.56 10.57
N GLY A 133 6.06 -5.65 10.45
CA GLY A 133 6.28 -4.30 9.93
C GLY A 133 5.88 -4.19 8.46
N ARG A 134 5.51 -2.98 8.06
CA ARG A 134 4.99 -2.73 6.71
C ARG A 134 6.15 -2.70 5.71
N LEU A 135 7.26 -2.06 6.08
CA LEU A 135 8.43 -1.92 5.22
C LEU A 135 9.15 -3.25 5.01
N SER A 136 9.43 -3.97 6.10
CA SER A 136 10.04 -5.30 6.03
C SER A 136 9.16 -6.27 5.23
N GLY A 137 7.84 -6.21 5.44
CA GLY A 137 6.88 -6.99 4.69
C GLY A 137 6.90 -6.69 3.19
N PHE A 138 6.99 -5.41 2.81
CA PHE A 138 7.08 -4.96 1.42
C PHE A 138 8.33 -5.47 0.69
N PHE A 139 9.52 -5.36 1.30
CA PHE A 139 10.76 -5.85 0.66
C PHE A 139 10.86 -7.37 0.60
N ALA A 140 10.35 -8.07 1.62
CA ALA A 140 10.25 -9.52 1.59
C ALA A 140 9.37 -9.98 0.41
N THR A 141 8.23 -9.33 0.20
CA THR A 141 7.34 -9.67 -0.94
C THR A 141 7.92 -9.26 -2.28
N LEU A 142 8.60 -8.12 -2.37
CA LEU A 142 9.28 -7.71 -3.59
C LEU A 142 10.34 -8.74 -4.00
N THR A 143 11.12 -9.24 -3.03
CA THR A 143 12.11 -10.30 -3.28
C THR A 143 11.46 -11.59 -3.78
N ILE A 144 10.40 -12.05 -3.11
CA ILE A 144 9.65 -13.25 -3.51
C ILE A 144 9.05 -13.08 -4.91
N GLY A 145 8.50 -11.90 -5.22
CA GLY A 145 7.94 -11.56 -6.52
C GLY A 145 8.99 -11.58 -7.63
N LEU A 146 10.15 -10.95 -7.42
CA LEU A 146 11.25 -10.96 -8.40
C LEU A 146 11.78 -12.37 -8.64
N VAL A 147 11.98 -13.17 -7.59
CA VAL A 147 12.42 -14.56 -7.72
C VAL A 147 11.39 -15.40 -8.47
N SER A 148 10.11 -15.27 -8.11
CA SER A 148 9.02 -15.98 -8.79
C SER A 148 8.93 -15.58 -10.26
N ASN A 149 9.09 -14.29 -10.59
CA ASN A 149 9.14 -13.80 -11.96
C ASN A 149 10.30 -14.43 -12.76
N VAL A 150 11.51 -14.49 -12.19
CA VAL A 150 12.66 -15.16 -12.82
C VAL A 150 12.39 -16.65 -13.05
N MET A 151 11.76 -17.33 -12.09
CA MET A 151 11.37 -18.73 -12.22
C MET A 151 10.29 -18.93 -13.29
N SER A 152 9.31 -18.02 -13.38
CA SER A 152 8.29 -18.01 -14.45
C SER A 152 8.94 -17.88 -15.83
N ILE A 153 9.90 -16.96 -15.99
CA ILE A 153 10.66 -16.79 -17.25
C ILE A 153 11.46 -18.07 -17.58
N ALA A 154 12.13 -18.66 -16.59
CA ALA A 154 12.97 -19.84 -16.80
C ALA A 154 12.16 -21.12 -17.09
N SER A 155 10.87 -21.14 -16.73
CA SER A 155 10.03 -22.31 -16.89
C SER A 155 9.86 -22.71 -18.36
N ARG A 156 9.90 -24.03 -18.60
CA ARG A 156 9.58 -24.66 -19.90
C ARG A 156 8.39 -25.63 -19.80
N ASN A 157 7.86 -25.80 -18.59
CA ASN A 157 6.70 -26.64 -18.30
C ASN A 157 5.56 -25.73 -17.83
N TRP A 158 4.39 -25.91 -18.45
CA TRP A 158 3.17 -25.17 -18.14
C TRP A 158 2.76 -25.26 -16.67
N THR A 159 2.87 -26.44 -16.05
CA THR A 159 2.48 -26.61 -14.63
C THR A 159 3.41 -25.83 -13.70
N ALA A 160 4.71 -25.84 -14.00
CA ALA A 160 5.68 -25.04 -13.24
C ALA A 160 5.42 -23.54 -13.43
N PHE A 161 5.12 -23.10 -14.66
CA PHE A 161 4.76 -21.72 -14.94
C PHE A 161 3.55 -21.24 -14.12
N ILE A 162 2.43 -21.99 -14.13
CA ILE A 162 1.26 -21.64 -13.30
C ILE A 162 1.64 -21.57 -11.82
N ALA A 163 2.40 -22.56 -11.32
CA ALA A 163 2.76 -22.60 -9.91
C ALA A 163 3.54 -21.33 -9.49
N PHE A 164 4.52 -20.92 -10.29
CA PHE A 164 5.26 -19.68 -10.05
C PHE A 164 4.38 -18.44 -10.19
N GLN A 165 3.41 -18.42 -11.10
CA GLN A 165 2.46 -17.32 -11.22
C GLN A 165 1.48 -17.23 -10.05
N ILE A 166 1.07 -18.35 -9.45
CA ILE A 166 0.27 -18.32 -8.21
C ILE A 166 1.09 -17.71 -7.07
N VAL A 167 2.37 -18.12 -6.93
CA VAL A 167 3.27 -17.55 -5.92
C VAL A 167 3.51 -16.06 -6.16
N ASN A 168 3.70 -15.66 -7.43
CA ASN A 168 3.81 -14.26 -7.81
C ASN A 168 2.55 -13.47 -7.44
N GLY A 169 1.35 -14.02 -7.70
CA GLY A 169 0.08 -13.45 -7.27
C GLY A 169 0.02 -13.20 -5.76
N ILE A 170 0.40 -14.19 -4.95
CA ILE A 170 0.46 -14.05 -3.47
C ILE A 170 1.41 -12.92 -3.07
N ALA A 171 2.59 -12.84 -3.68
CA ALA A 171 3.56 -11.80 -3.39
C ALA A 171 3.02 -10.40 -3.75
N MET A 172 2.40 -10.26 -4.93
CA MET A 172 1.83 -8.99 -5.40
C MET A 172 0.68 -8.51 -4.53
N GLY A 173 -0.28 -9.37 -4.17
CA GLY A 173 -1.40 -8.98 -3.31
C GLY A 173 -0.94 -8.57 -1.91
N LYS A 174 0.06 -9.25 -1.36
CA LYS A 174 0.66 -8.87 -0.07
C LYS A 174 1.39 -7.52 -0.16
N MET A 175 2.15 -7.31 -1.24
CA MET A 175 2.87 -6.07 -1.50
C MET A 175 1.93 -4.88 -1.69
N GLU A 176 0.81 -5.09 -2.39
CA GLU A 176 -0.25 -4.11 -2.63
C GLU A 176 -0.80 -3.57 -1.30
N VAL A 177 -1.22 -4.45 -0.37
CA VAL A 177 -1.77 -4.06 0.93
C VAL A 177 -0.73 -3.33 1.80
N ASN A 178 0.51 -3.83 1.82
CA ASN A 178 1.57 -3.29 2.66
C ASN A 178 2.00 -1.90 2.20
N SER A 179 2.15 -1.72 0.89
CA SER A 179 2.57 -0.45 0.29
C SER A 179 1.54 0.65 0.56
N LEU A 180 0.26 0.43 0.24
CA LEU A 180 -0.79 1.43 0.47
C LEU A 180 -0.87 1.84 1.95
N THR A 181 -0.83 0.85 2.85
CA THR A 181 -0.92 1.10 4.30
C THR A 181 0.27 1.94 4.78
N LEU A 182 1.48 1.59 4.35
CA LEU A 182 2.70 2.33 4.69
C LEU A 182 2.61 3.80 4.28
N PHE A 183 2.20 4.08 3.05
CA PHE A 183 2.16 5.45 2.54
C PHE A 183 1.04 6.29 3.16
N ILE A 184 -0.13 5.70 3.42
CA ILE A 184 -1.20 6.38 4.15
C ILE A 184 -0.76 6.73 5.58
N GLU A 185 0.05 5.90 6.23
CA GLU A 185 0.57 6.16 7.58
C GLU A 185 1.62 7.29 7.62
N PHE A 186 2.26 7.61 6.50
CA PHE A 186 3.15 8.77 6.32
C PHE A 186 2.46 10.04 5.84
N THR A 187 1.14 10.00 5.64
CA THR A 187 0.37 11.13 5.11
C THR A 187 -0.60 11.66 6.17
N GLU A 188 -0.69 12.98 6.29
CA GLU A 188 -1.70 13.62 7.14
C GLU A 188 -3.12 13.25 6.65
N GLU A 189 -4.09 13.22 7.56
CA GLU A 189 -5.48 12.83 7.27
C GLU A 189 -6.11 13.65 6.13
N SER A 190 -5.82 14.95 6.07
CA SER A 190 -6.27 15.87 5.02
C SER A 190 -5.75 15.49 3.63
N PHE A 191 -4.54 14.94 3.53
CA PHE A 191 -3.86 14.63 2.26
C PHE A 191 -3.93 13.15 1.84
N ARG A 192 -4.64 12.30 2.61
CA ARG A 192 -4.72 10.84 2.32
C ARG A 192 -5.30 10.50 0.94
N LEU A 193 -6.05 11.40 0.32
CA LEU A 193 -6.58 11.18 -1.03
C LEU A 193 -5.45 11.06 -2.06
N VAL A 194 -4.33 11.76 -1.86
CA VAL A 194 -3.18 11.76 -2.79
C VAL A 194 -2.55 10.37 -2.95
N PRO A 195 -2.05 9.68 -1.89
CA PRO A 195 -1.48 8.35 -2.04
C PRO A 195 -2.50 7.32 -2.55
N ILE A 196 -3.78 7.45 -2.18
CA ILE A 196 -4.87 6.59 -2.68
C ILE A 196 -5.07 6.78 -4.19
N ALA A 197 -4.95 8.01 -4.69
CA ALA A 197 -5.09 8.31 -6.10
C ALA A 197 -3.87 7.83 -6.90
N VAL A 198 -2.65 8.00 -6.38
CA VAL A 198 -1.40 7.47 -6.98
C VAL A 198 -1.42 5.94 -7.04
N PHE A 199 -2.03 5.29 -6.05
CA PHE A 199 -2.17 3.83 -5.99
C PHE A 199 -2.92 3.22 -7.18
N GLN A 200 -3.70 4.01 -7.93
CA GLN A 200 -4.38 3.56 -9.15
C GLN A 200 -3.44 3.11 -10.27
N SER A 201 -2.11 3.24 -10.05
CA SER A 201 -1.05 2.64 -10.86
C SER A 201 -1.01 3.18 -12.30
N GLY A 202 -1.52 4.39 -12.54
CA GLY A 202 -1.64 4.96 -13.90
C GLY A 202 -0.32 5.03 -14.65
N VAL A 203 0.75 5.51 -13.98
CA VAL A 203 2.10 5.57 -14.57
C VAL A 203 2.63 4.17 -14.87
N ALA A 204 2.37 3.20 -14.00
CA ALA A 204 2.80 1.83 -14.23
C ALA A 204 2.14 1.19 -15.45
N PHE A 205 0.86 1.46 -15.70
CA PHE A 205 0.19 1.03 -16.94
C PHE A 205 0.83 1.63 -18.20
N LEU A 206 1.27 2.89 -18.15
CA LEU A 206 1.99 3.53 -19.26
C LEU A 206 3.35 2.87 -19.49
N VAL A 207 4.12 2.64 -18.42
CA VAL A 207 5.43 1.98 -18.48
C VAL A 207 5.29 0.55 -19.00
N VAL A 208 4.34 -0.22 -18.48
CA VAL A 208 4.06 -1.58 -18.92
C VAL A 208 3.61 -1.62 -20.38
N SER A 209 2.75 -0.68 -20.82
CA SER A 209 2.34 -0.58 -22.22
C SER A 209 3.53 -0.32 -23.14
N LEU A 210 4.43 0.59 -22.74
CA LEU A 210 5.65 0.88 -23.49
C LEU A 210 6.59 -0.33 -23.55
N ILE A 211 6.83 -1.01 -22.43
CA ILE A 211 7.66 -2.23 -22.41
C ILE A 211 7.03 -3.27 -23.35
N ALA A 212 5.73 -3.53 -23.24
CA ALA A 212 5.03 -4.49 -24.07
C ALA A 212 5.10 -4.14 -25.57
N PHE A 213 5.09 -2.85 -25.92
CA PHE A 213 5.26 -2.40 -27.30
C PHE A 213 6.68 -2.62 -27.82
N LEU A 214 7.69 -2.41 -26.97
CA LEU A 214 9.11 -2.59 -27.33
C LEU A 214 9.52 -4.06 -27.35
N THR A 215 8.92 -4.88 -26.48
CA THR A 215 9.25 -6.30 -26.35
C THR A 215 8.23 -7.12 -27.14
N VAL A 216 8.64 -7.71 -28.25
CA VAL A 216 7.74 -8.52 -29.11
C VAL A 216 7.48 -9.92 -28.51
N GLN A 217 8.15 -10.34 -27.42
CA GLN A 217 7.95 -11.65 -26.80
C GLN A 217 7.75 -11.56 -25.29
N TRP A 218 6.89 -12.42 -24.75
CA TRP A 218 6.53 -12.43 -23.32
C TRP A 218 7.72 -12.66 -22.37
N ARG A 219 8.71 -13.48 -22.75
CA ARG A 219 9.91 -13.70 -21.91
C ARG A 219 10.71 -12.41 -21.73
N TYR A 220 10.97 -11.69 -22.83
CA TYR A 220 11.66 -10.39 -22.77
C TYR A 220 10.83 -9.37 -21.99
N TYR A 221 9.52 -9.34 -22.19
CA TYR A 221 8.61 -8.49 -21.42
C TYR A 221 8.81 -8.65 -19.90
N PHE A 222 8.77 -9.88 -19.37
CA PHE A 222 8.99 -10.11 -17.93
C PHE A 222 10.42 -9.81 -17.47
N ILE A 223 11.42 -10.00 -18.34
CA ILE A 223 12.81 -9.61 -18.05
C ILE A 223 12.90 -8.10 -17.86
N PHE A 224 12.36 -7.31 -18.79
CA PHE A 224 12.39 -5.84 -18.70
C PHE A 224 11.57 -5.31 -17.53
N VAL A 225 10.40 -5.87 -17.25
CA VAL A 225 9.60 -5.54 -16.05
C VAL A 225 10.39 -5.84 -14.77
N GLY A 226 11.02 -7.02 -14.69
CA GLY A 226 11.85 -7.41 -13.55
C GLY A 226 13.06 -6.50 -13.38
N LEU A 227 13.72 -6.13 -14.48
CA LEU A 227 14.88 -5.23 -14.48
C LEU A 227 14.50 -3.82 -14.03
N ILE A 228 13.37 -3.30 -14.51
CA ILE A 228 12.84 -2.00 -14.05
C ILE A 228 12.45 -2.10 -12.57
N SER A 229 11.89 -3.20 -12.10
CA SER A 229 11.48 -3.32 -10.70
C SER A 229 12.64 -3.54 -9.73
N ALA A 230 13.75 -4.16 -10.16
CA ALA A 230 14.87 -4.54 -9.31
C ALA A 230 15.53 -3.39 -8.51
N PRO A 231 15.75 -2.17 -9.07
CA PRO A 231 16.26 -1.02 -8.33
C PRO A 231 15.47 -0.66 -7.06
N LEU A 232 14.18 -1.02 -6.97
CA LEU A 232 13.39 -0.82 -5.76
C LEU A 232 14.04 -1.49 -4.56
N MET A 233 14.72 -2.62 -4.74
CA MET A 233 15.41 -3.31 -3.67
C MET A 233 16.38 -2.38 -2.97
N TYR A 234 17.06 -1.46 -3.66
CA TYR A 234 18.02 -0.54 -3.05
C TYR A 234 17.35 0.54 -2.18
N LEU A 235 16.08 0.85 -2.43
CA LEU A 235 15.33 1.86 -1.69
C LEU A 235 15.07 1.47 -0.23
N HIS A 236 15.28 0.20 0.14
CA HIS A 236 15.22 -0.25 1.55
C HIS A 236 16.20 0.49 2.47
N LEU A 237 17.33 0.96 1.92
CA LEU A 237 18.35 1.68 2.70
C LEU A 237 17.91 3.10 3.07
N VAL A 238 17.06 3.70 2.22
CA VAL A 238 16.62 5.08 2.36
C VAL A 238 15.29 5.16 3.09
N PHE A 239 14.41 4.19 2.86
CA PHE A 239 13.06 4.23 3.35
C PHE A 239 12.98 3.83 4.83
N ARG A 240 12.07 4.48 5.57
CA ARG A 240 11.87 4.23 7.01
C ARG A 240 10.56 3.50 7.28
N GLU A 241 10.54 2.75 8.37
CA GLU A 241 9.34 2.03 8.81
C GLU A 241 8.28 3.00 9.35
N SER A 242 7.02 2.60 9.29
CA SER A 242 5.90 3.43 9.75
C SER A 242 6.04 3.88 11.22
N PRO A 243 5.97 5.19 11.51
CA PRO A 243 5.96 5.71 12.87
C PRO A 243 4.81 5.16 13.70
N ARG A 244 3.66 4.94 13.06
CA ARG A 244 2.46 4.38 13.70
C ARG A 244 2.72 2.94 14.15
N TRP A 245 3.29 2.10 13.29
CA TRP A 245 3.61 0.72 13.64
C TRP A 245 4.66 0.64 14.75
N LEU A 246 5.71 1.47 14.68
CA LEU A 246 6.75 1.55 15.71
C LEU A 246 6.14 1.90 17.08
N LEU A 247 5.20 2.85 17.14
CA LEU A 247 4.50 3.20 18.37
C LEU A 247 3.61 2.06 18.89
N VAL A 248 2.93 1.33 18.02
CA VAL A 248 2.11 0.16 18.40
C VAL A 248 2.98 -0.95 19.00
N ARG A 249 4.13 -1.24 18.38
CA ARG A 249 5.13 -2.22 18.87
C ARG A 249 5.89 -1.72 20.11
N GLY A 250 5.66 -0.47 20.51
CA GLY A 250 6.19 0.12 21.72
C GLY A 250 7.58 0.73 21.58
N ASN A 251 8.09 0.82 20.37
CA ASN A 251 9.38 1.43 20.06
C ASN A 251 9.21 2.92 19.76
N ALA A 252 9.00 3.71 20.82
CA ALA A 252 8.80 5.15 20.71
C ALA A 252 10.08 5.89 20.30
N ASP A 253 11.25 5.32 20.62
CA ASP A 253 12.56 5.91 20.31
C ASP A 253 12.79 5.94 18.80
N LYS A 254 12.65 4.79 18.13
CA LYS A 254 12.73 4.74 16.66
C LYS A 254 11.63 5.54 15.98
N ALA A 255 10.42 5.59 16.55
CA ALA A 255 9.34 6.40 15.99
C ALA A 255 9.69 7.90 15.99
N ALA A 256 10.28 8.38 17.10
CA ALA A 256 10.73 9.76 17.24
C ALA A 256 11.90 10.08 16.30
N GLU A 257 12.85 9.14 16.12
CA GLU A 257 13.95 9.25 15.17
C GLU A 257 13.43 9.40 13.73
N VAL A 258 12.54 8.51 13.28
CA VAL A 258 11.96 8.55 11.93
C VAL A 258 11.21 9.87 11.69
N LEU A 259 10.38 10.30 12.66
CA LEU A 259 9.63 11.55 12.51
C LEU A 259 10.55 12.78 12.50
N SER A 260 11.63 12.77 13.28
CA SER A 260 12.66 13.82 13.26
C SER A 260 13.43 13.84 11.95
N GLU A 261 13.74 12.68 11.39
CA GLU A 261 14.39 12.59 10.07
C GLU A 261 13.48 13.19 8.99
N ILE A 262 12.18 12.88 8.99
CA ILE A 262 11.23 13.46 8.03
C ILE A 262 11.14 14.99 8.19
N ALA A 263 11.22 15.50 9.43
CA ALA A 263 11.20 16.94 9.70
C ALA A 263 12.51 17.67 9.34
N SER A 264 13.62 16.93 9.15
CA SER A 264 14.94 17.50 8.89
C SER A 264 15.01 18.30 7.59
N ASP A 265 16.07 19.09 7.45
CA ASP A 265 16.38 19.84 6.23
C ASP A 265 16.47 19.00 4.96
N ARG A 266 16.79 17.71 5.08
CA ARG A 266 16.84 16.77 3.96
C ARG A 266 15.49 16.65 3.25
N TRP A 267 14.41 16.66 4.02
CA TRP A 267 13.07 16.32 3.55
C TRP A 267 12.12 17.51 3.58
N ASN A 268 11.66 17.90 4.77
CA ASN A 268 10.59 18.89 4.91
C ASN A 268 11.05 20.27 5.39
N LYS A 269 12.34 20.44 5.73
CA LYS A 269 12.93 21.74 6.16
C LYS A 269 12.18 22.40 7.32
N LYS A 270 11.73 21.58 8.28
CA LYS A 270 11.07 22.07 9.50
C LYS A 270 12.03 22.15 10.68
N ASN A 271 13.17 21.44 10.63
CA ASN A 271 14.19 21.39 11.69
C ASN A 271 13.59 21.13 13.08
N LEU A 272 12.63 20.20 13.12
CA LEU A 272 11.96 19.77 14.33
C LEU A 272 12.56 18.44 14.81
N THR A 273 13.05 18.42 16.05
CA THR A 273 13.47 17.20 16.73
C THR A 273 12.36 16.72 17.65
N ILE A 274 11.83 15.53 17.39
CA ILE A 274 10.77 14.91 18.19
C ILE A 274 11.40 14.02 19.24
N VAL A 275 10.91 14.14 20.47
CA VAL A 275 11.38 13.35 21.62
C VAL A 275 10.38 12.24 21.92
N PRO A 276 10.80 11.02 22.30
CA PRO A 276 9.90 9.89 22.57
C PRO A 276 8.82 10.21 23.61
N ALA A 277 9.14 11.05 24.60
CA ALA A 277 8.22 11.51 25.63
C ALA A 277 6.99 12.26 25.05
N GLN A 278 7.16 13.00 23.95
CA GLN A 278 6.08 13.74 23.29
C GLN A 278 5.05 12.81 22.63
N LEU A 279 5.43 11.56 22.33
CA LEU A 279 4.60 10.56 21.62
C LEU A 279 3.84 9.62 22.56
N LEU A 280 4.06 9.69 23.88
CA LEU A 280 3.46 8.76 24.85
C LEU A 280 1.93 8.81 24.86
N VAL A 281 1.34 10.00 24.70
CA VAL A 281 -0.12 10.18 24.67
C VAL A 281 -0.70 9.54 23.41
N ALA A 282 -0.10 9.80 22.25
CA ALA A 282 -0.49 9.18 20.99
C ALA A 282 -0.38 7.65 21.03
N ARG A 283 0.73 7.11 21.57
CA ARG A 283 0.94 5.66 21.78
C ARG A 283 -0.19 5.02 22.58
N ASN A 284 -0.55 5.62 23.73
CA ASN A 284 -1.59 5.07 24.60
C ASN A 284 -2.98 5.07 23.94
N ARG A 285 -3.31 6.10 23.15
CA ARG A 285 -4.55 6.12 22.37
C ARG A 285 -4.58 5.04 21.29
N ILE A 286 -3.50 4.87 20.55
CA ILE A 286 -3.41 3.85 19.50
C ILE A 286 -3.55 2.45 20.10
N ARG A 287 -2.85 2.16 21.20
CA ARG A 287 -2.92 0.87 21.88
C ARG A 287 -4.35 0.52 22.30
N ARG A 288 -5.11 1.47 22.87
CA ARG A 288 -6.53 1.26 23.22
C ARG A 288 -7.42 1.00 22.00
N SER A 289 -7.12 1.63 20.86
CA SER A 289 -7.89 1.46 19.62
C SER A 289 -7.48 0.23 18.78
N SER A 290 -6.31 -0.35 19.02
CA SER A 290 -5.71 -1.38 18.16
C SER A 290 -6.32 -2.79 18.28
N SER A 291 -7.25 -3.01 19.22
CA SER A 291 -7.91 -4.32 19.35
C SER A 291 -8.82 -4.61 18.15
N LEU A 292 -8.60 -5.74 17.48
CA LEU A 292 -9.44 -6.23 16.38
C LEU A 292 -10.92 -6.32 16.78
N ILE A 293 -11.18 -6.68 18.04
CA ILE A 293 -12.53 -6.76 18.60
C ILE A 293 -13.20 -5.37 18.62
N ASN A 294 -12.44 -4.31 18.89
CA ASN A 294 -12.95 -2.93 18.86
C ASN A 294 -13.15 -2.41 17.43
N ALA A 295 -12.45 -2.98 16.44
CA ALA A 295 -12.66 -2.67 15.03
C ALA A 295 -13.97 -3.28 14.52
N VAL A 296 -14.25 -4.54 14.87
CA VAL A 296 -15.45 -5.27 14.44
C VAL A 296 -16.70 -4.85 15.21
N LYS A 297 -16.58 -4.43 16.48
CA LYS A 297 -17.72 -3.94 17.27
C LYS A 297 -18.30 -2.61 16.78
N SER A 298 -17.58 -1.85 15.96
CA SER A 298 -18.07 -0.58 15.44
C SER A 298 -18.85 -0.79 14.14
N SER A 299 -20.20 -0.79 14.21
CA SER A 299 -21.08 -0.99 13.04
C SER A 299 -20.75 -0.06 11.87
N ARG A 300 -20.29 1.16 12.16
CA ARG A 300 -19.90 2.14 11.15
C ARG A 300 -18.62 1.74 10.40
N ARG A 301 -17.61 1.19 11.10
CA ARG A 301 -16.35 0.73 10.48
C ARG A 301 -16.57 -0.51 9.63
N VAL A 302 -17.39 -1.45 10.11
CA VAL A 302 -17.78 -2.65 9.34
C VAL A 302 -18.52 -2.26 8.07
N LEU A 303 -19.45 -1.30 8.15
CA LEU A 303 -20.13 -0.76 6.97
C LEU A 303 -19.14 -0.15 5.96
N PHE A 304 -18.18 0.68 6.41
CA PHE A 304 -17.17 1.26 5.52
C PHE A 304 -16.28 0.19 4.86
N LEU A 305 -15.86 -0.84 5.61
CA LEU A 305 -15.11 -1.96 5.05
C LEU A 305 -15.93 -2.71 4.00
N PHE A 306 -17.21 -2.98 4.28
CA PHE A 306 -18.11 -3.64 3.33
C PHE A 306 -18.31 -2.81 2.05
N VAL A 307 -18.55 -1.50 2.18
CA VAL A 307 -18.67 -0.58 1.04
C VAL A 307 -17.37 -0.53 0.23
N GLN A 308 -16.21 -0.57 0.89
CA GLN A 308 -14.91 -0.60 0.22
C GLN A 308 -14.71 -1.90 -0.57
N ILE A 309 -15.11 -3.05 -0.01
CA ILE A 309 -15.06 -4.35 -0.69
C ILE A 309 -15.96 -4.32 -1.93
N LEU A 310 -17.21 -3.85 -1.80
CA LEU A 310 -18.12 -3.74 -2.95
C LEU A 310 -17.59 -2.78 -4.02
N SER A 311 -17.02 -1.65 -3.62
CA SER A 311 -16.44 -0.67 -4.54
C SER A 311 -15.24 -1.25 -5.30
N SER A 312 -14.39 -2.00 -4.62
CA SER A 312 -13.23 -2.68 -5.20
C SER A 312 -13.65 -3.83 -6.13
N PHE A 313 -14.66 -4.60 -5.74
CA PHE A 313 -15.26 -5.64 -6.57
C PHE A 313 -15.84 -5.06 -7.87
N LYS A 314 -16.65 -4.00 -7.76
CA LYS A 314 -17.20 -3.28 -8.91
C LYS A 314 -16.08 -2.78 -9.83
N TRP A 315 -15.04 -2.14 -9.27
CA TRP A 315 -13.90 -1.65 -10.04
C TRP A 315 -13.18 -2.77 -10.80
N SER A 316 -12.90 -3.88 -10.11
CA SER A 316 -12.26 -5.05 -10.71
C SER A 316 -13.11 -5.65 -11.84
N MET A 317 -14.43 -5.75 -11.64
CA MET A 317 -15.34 -6.26 -12.66
C MET A 317 -15.34 -5.36 -13.90
N VAL A 318 -15.46 -4.03 -13.73
CA VAL A 318 -15.45 -3.07 -14.84
C VAL A 318 -14.12 -3.12 -15.59
N ASN A 319 -12.98 -3.14 -14.88
CA ASN A 319 -11.66 -3.15 -15.51
C ASN A 319 -11.42 -4.46 -16.30
N ASN A 320 -11.75 -5.61 -15.73
CA ASN A 320 -11.58 -6.90 -16.41
C ASN A 320 -12.56 -7.09 -17.57
N PHE A 321 -13.80 -6.62 -17.43
CA PHE A 321 -14.80 -6.65 -18.51
C PHE A 321 -14.39 -5.76 -19.69
N LEU A 322 -13.90 -4.54 -19.40
CA LEU A 322 -13.35 -3.65 -20.42
C LEU A 322 -12.16 -4.28 -21.14
N LEU A 323 -11.22 -4.88 -20.39
CA LEU A 323 -10.06 -5.57 -20.97
C LEU A 323 -10.50 -6.71 -21.91
N ALA A 324 -11.47 -7.53 -21.48
CA ALA A 324 -11.97 -8.67 -22.27
C ALA A 324 -12.77 -8.25 -23.52
N THR A 325 -13.49 -7.12 -23.45
CA THR A 325 -14.37 -6.66 -24.52
C THR A 325 -13.63 -5.78 -25.53
N MET A 326 -12.85 -4.80 -25.06
CA MET A 326 -12.15 -3.82 -25.90
C MET A 326 -10.85 -4.40 -26.49
N GLY A 327 -10.12 -5.22 -25.73
CA GLY A 327 -8.90 -5.87 -26.21
C GLY A 327 -9.14 -6.87 -27.36
N ASN A 328 -10.38 -7.32 -27.54
CA ASN A 328 -10.75 -8.30 -28.56
C ASN A 328 -11.37 -7.73 -29.84
N ARG A 329 -11.78 -6.45 -29.89
CA ARG A 329 -12.67 -5.98 -30.98
C ARG A 329 -12.29 -4.68 -31.69
N LEU A 330 -11.56 -3.74 -31.09
CA LEU A 330 -11.44 -2.39 -31.67
C LEU A 330 -10.03 -1.79 -31.64
N VAL A 331 -9.19 -2.18 -30.68
CA VAL A 331 -7.95 -1.47 -30.34
C VAL A 331 -6.96 -2.50 -29.79
N GLY A 332 -5.76 -2.61 -30.36
CA GLY A 332 -4.74 -3.54 -29.86
C GLY A 332 -4.46 -3.34 -28.36
N ILE A 333 -4.13 -4.41 -27.63
CA ILE A 333 -4.03 -4.39 -26.16
C ILE A 333 -3.07 -3.32 -25.62
N HIS A 334 -1.97 -3.05 -26.33
CA HIS A 334 -1.01 -2.01 -25.98
C HIS A 334 -1.68 -0.63 -25.89
N PHE A 335 -2.55 -0.30 -26.84
CA PHE A 335 -3.25 0.97 -26.88
C PHE A 335 -4.39 1.03 -25.85
N HIS A 336 -5.01 -0.11 -25.52
CA HIS A 336 -5.93 -0.18 -24.38
C HIS A 336 -5.21 0.07 -23.04
N LEU A 337 -4.05 -0.55 -22.82
CA LEU A 337 -3.21 -0.30 -21.64
C LEU A 337 -2.75 1.17 -21.58
N LEU A 338 -2.44 1.76 -22.74
CA LEU A 338 -2.07 3.17 -22.86
C LEU A 338 -3.24 4.09 -22.45
N ILE A 339 -4.43 3.91 -23.01
CA ILE A 339 -5.62 4.70 -22.64
C ILE A 339 -5.92 4.54 -21.16
N ASN A 340 -5.91 3.30 -20.64
CA ASN A 340 -6.20 3.04 -19.24
C ASN A 340 -5.17 3.74 -18.34
N GLY A 341 -3.89 3.69 -18.69
CA GLY A 341 -2.83 4.44 -18.02
C GLY A 341 -3.06 5.95 -18.06
N LEU A 342 -3.37 6.53 -19.22
CA LEU A 342 -3.62 7.97 -19.38
C LEU A 342 -4.80 8.44 -18.52
N VAL A 343 -5.94 7.74 -18.59
CA VAL A 343 -7.13 8.07 -17.79
C VAL A 343 -6.81 7.95 -16.29
N ARG A 344 -6.09 6.90 -15.87
CA ARG A 344 -5.70 6.69 -14.47
C ARG A 344 -4.65 7.66 -13.96
N VAL A 345 -3.92 8.37 -14.82
CA VAL A 345 -3.04 9.47 -14.42
C VAL A 345 -3.82 10.78 -14.34
N LEU A 346 -4.64 11.06 -15.35
CA LEU A 346 -5.38 12.33 -15.46
C LEU A 346 -6.45 12.48 -14.38
N VAL A 347 -7.21 11.42 -14.08
CA VAL A 347 -8.31 11.48 -13.10
C VAL A 347 -7.81 11.85 -11.70
N PRO A 348 -6.78 11.20 -11.12
CA PRO A 348 -6.14 11.64 -9.89
C PRO A 348 -5.69 13.10 -9.88
N ILE A 349 -5.06 13.59 -10.97
CA ILE A 349 -4.59 14.97 -11.04
C ILE A 349 -5.76 15.95 -10.99
N VAL A 350 -6.82 15.69 -11.74
CA VAL A 350 -8.04 16.51 -11.73
C VAL A 350 -8.71 16.47 -10.35
N VAL A 351 -8.83 15.30 -9.74
CA VAL A 351 -9.42 15.14 -8.41
C VAL A 351 -8.60 15.89 -7.36
N ILE A 352 -7.27 15.75 -7.36
CA ILE A 352 -6.39 16.42 -6.41
C ILE A 352 -6.46 17.93 -6.61
N THR A 353 -6.37 18.45 -7.83
CA THR A 353 -6.45 19.89 -8.11
C THR A 353 -7.83 20.50 -7.82
N ALA A 354 -8.91 19.73 -7.97
CA ALA A 354 -10.25 20.18 -7.61
C ALA A 354 -10.52 20.16 -6.10
N PHE A 355 -10.00 19.16 -5.39
CA PHE A 355 -10.26 18.95 -3.96
C PHE A 355 -9.34 19.78 -3.07
N TYR A 356 -8.06 19.87 -3.45
CA TYR A 356 -7.11 20.79 -2.86
C TYR A 356 -7.07 21.98 -3.81
N LYS A 357 -7.81 23.06 -3.49
CA LYS A 357 -7.57 24.36 -4.11
C LYS A 357 -6.12 24.71 -3.85
N VAL A 358 -5.24 24.38 -4.80
CA VAL A 358 -3.84 24.78 -4.76
C VAL A 358 -3.87 26.28 -5.00
N GLU A 359 -3.66 27.05 -3.94
CA GLU A 359 -3.20 28.43 -4.08
C GLU A 359 -1.82 28.34 -4.72
N TRP A 360 -1.79 28.52 -6.05
CA TRP A 360 -0.56 28.55 -6.85
C TRP A 360 0.18 29.87 -6.65
#